data_AF-A0ABD6DDE3-F1
#
_entry.id   AF-A0ABD6DDE3-F1
#
_cell.length_a   1.000
_cell.length_b   1.000
_cell.length_c   1.000
_cell.angle_alpha   90.00
_cell.angle_beta   90.00
_cell.angle_gamma   90.00
#
_symmetry.space_group_name_H-M   'P 1'
#
loop_
_entity.id
_entity.type
_entity.pdbx_description
1 polymer ?
#
loop_
_entity_poly.entity_id
_entity_poly.type
_entity_poly.pdbx_seq_one_letter_code
_entity_poly.pdbx_strand_id
1 'polypeptide(L)'
;MNPSRRGDETEAILLARLLECGCSVAVPFGDSDRYDLLVDDDGYLFRVQCKTGSWVNGTVRFKLYSPTVTDGERVDTGYTAAEVDAYAVYSPETEAAYWVPISETGTGEMRLRVEKPEPKAPRSRLNWASEYLLVERFG
;
A
#
# COMPACT_ATOMS: atom_id res chain seq x y z
N MET A 1 13.21 -0.53 16.08
CA MET A 1 12.11 0.39 15.78
C MET A 1 10.81 -0.30 16.17
N ASN A 2 9.91 0.35 16.90
CA ASN A 2 8.60 -0.22 17.24
C ASN A 2 7.79 -0.37 15.93
N PRO A 3 7.21 -1.53 15.61
CA PRO A 3 6.41 -1.72 14.40
C PRO A 3 5.32 -0.67 14.21
N SER A 4 4.72 -0.15 15.29
CA SER A 4 3.71 0.92 15.23
C SER A 4 4.30 2.20 14.64
N ARG A 5 5.43 2.68 15.17
CA ARG A 5 6.09 3.91 14.70
C ARG A 5 6.43 3.90 13.22
N ARG A 6 6.81 2.73 12.68
CA ARG A 6 7.12 2.59 11.25
C ARG A 6 5.86 2.70 10.39
N GLY A 7 4.72 2.24 10.90
CA GLY A 7 3.40 2.46 10.31
C GLY A 7 3.06 3.93 10.27
N ASP A 8 3.11 4.61 11.43
CA ASP A 8 2.82 6.05 11.56
C ASP A 8 3.68 6.90 10.59
N GLU A 9 4.98 6.60 10.51
CA GLU A 9 5.89 7.27 9.55
C GLU A 9 5.48 7.03 8.09
N THR A 10 5.04 5.81 7.77
CA THR A 10 4.58 5.45 6.42
C THR A 10 3.31 6.19 6.06
N GLU A 11 2.33 6.24 6.97
CA GLU A 11 1.08 6.97 6.78
C GLU A 11 1.33 8.46 6.55
N ALA A 12 2.19 9.08 7.38
CA ALA A 12 2.55 10.48 7.23
C ALA A 12 3.24 10.78 5.88
N ILE A 13 4.15 9.92 5.44
CA ILE A 13 4.81 10.05 4.13
C ILE A 13 3.79 9.93 3.00
N LEU A 14 2.92 8.92 3.05
CA LEU A 14 1.93 8.69 2.00
C LEU A 14 0.91 9.82 1.93
N LEU A 15 0.45 10.32 3.07
CA LEU A 15 -0.39 11.52 3.15
C LEU A 15 0.29 12.70 2.47
N ALA A 16 1.56 12.98 2.80
CA ALA A 16 2.30 14.07 2.17
C ALA A 16 2.41 13.90 0.65
N ARG A 17 2.72 12.69 0.16
CA ARG A 17 2.80 12.40 -1.28
C ARG A 17 1.47 12.58 -2.00
N LEU A 18 0.36 12.19 -1.37
CA LEU A 18 -0.98 12.39 -1.92
C LEU A 18 -1.33 13.89 -2.03
N LEU A 19 -0.99 14.69 -1.00
CA LEU A 19 -1.16 16.14 -1.06
C LEU A 19 -0.28 16.79 -2.14
N GLU A 20 0.95 16.31 -2.32
CA GLU A 20 1.85 16.77 -3.39
C GLU A 20 1.26 16.50 -4.80
N CYS A 21 0.45 15.44 -4.95
CA CYS A 21 -0.27 15.13 -6.18
C CYS A 21 -1.60 15.89 -6.30
N GLY A 22 -1.94 16.80 -5.38
CA GLY A 22 -3.16 17.60 -5.44
C GLY A 22 -4.42 16.91 -4.90
N CYS A 23 -4.31 15.69 -4.37
CA CYS A 23 -5.44 15.03 -3.71
C CYS A 23 -5.79 15.73 -2.40
N SER A 24 -7.07 15.70 -2.02
CA SER A 24 -7.46 16.00 -0.64
C SER A 24 -7.46 14.73 0.19
N VAL A 25 -6.98 14.80 1.44
CA VAL A 25 -6.84 13.62 2.30
C VAL A 25 -7.52 13.87 3.64
N ALA A 26 -8.37 12.93 4.07
CA ALA A 26 -8.95 12.92 5.41
C ALA A 26 -8.43 11.72 6.21
N VAL A 27 -8.11 11.98 7.48
CA VAL A 27 -7.66 10.96 8.44
C VAL A 27 -8.85 10.55 9.31
N PRO A 28 -9.26 9.27 9.31
CA PRO A 28 -10.31 8.77 10.19
C PRO A 28 -9.96 8.98 11.67
N PHE A 29 -10.98 9.09 12.53
CA PHE A 29 -10.76 9.28 13.96
C PHE A 29 -10.65 7.94 14.67
N GLY A 30 -9.44 7.60 15.13
CA GLY A 30 -9.13 6.36 15.85
C GLY A 30 -8.64 5.23 14.94
N ASP A 31 -8.20 4.12 15.54
CA ASP A 31 -7.45 3.06 14.84
C ASP A 31 -8.27 1.79 14.61
N SER A 32 -9.61 1.88 14.68
CA SER A 32 -10.50 0.72 14.54
C SER A 32 -10.93 0.44 13.10
N ASP A 33 -10.72 1.40 12.20
CA ASP A 33 -11.13 1.28 10.81
C ASP A 33 -10.18 0.39 10.01
N ARG A 34 -10.69 -0.16 8.90
CA ARG A 34 -9.94 -1.05 8.00
C ARG A 34 -9.10 -0.30 6.98
N TYR A 35 -9.12 1.02 7.00
CA TYR A 35 -8.40 1.93 6.12
C TYR A 35 -7.81 3.05 6.98
N ASP A 36 -6.65 3.57 6.57
CA ASP A 36 -5.94 4.59 7.33
C ASP A 36 -6.22 6.00 6.80
N LEU A 37 -6.61 6.12 5.52
CA LEU A 37 -6.89 7.39 4.85
C LEU A 37 -8.14 7.31 3.98
N LEU A 38 -8.84 8.44 3.86
CA LEU A 38 -9.74 8.73 2.74
C LEU A 38 -9.05 9.69 1.79
N VAL A 39 -8.96 9.32 0.52
CA VAL A 39 -8.36 10.13 -0.53
C VAL A 39 -9.45 10.60 -1.48
N ASP A 40 -9.56 11.91 -1.66
CA ASP A 40 -10.46 12.57 -2.60
C ASP A 40 -9.66 13.05 -3.82
N ASP A 41 -10.02 12.48 -4.97
CA ASP A 41 -9.50 12.79 -6.30
C ASP A 41 -10.65 13.35 -7.14
N ASP A 42 -10.77 14.68 -7.20
CA ASP A 42 -11.84 15.40 -7.93
C ASP A 42 -13.27 14.90 -7.63
N GLY A 43 -13.57 14.63 -6.35
CA GLY A 43 -14.87 14.19 -5.86
C GLY A 43 -15.05 12.67 -5.84
N TYR A 44 -14.05 11.90 -6.28
CA TYR A 44 -14.01 10.45 -6.13
C TYR A 44 -13.26 10.08 -4.85
N LEU A 45 -14.00 9.49 -3.90
CA LEU A 45 -13.44 9.06 -2.61
C LEU A 45 -12.95 7.62 -2.65
N PHE A 46 -11.72 7.42 -2.18
CA PHE A 46 -11.09 6.11 -2.01
C PHE A 46 -10.79 5.86 -0.53
N ARG A 47 -11.18 4.69 -0.02
CA ARG A 47 -10.72 4.15 1.27
C ARG A 47 -9.38 3.48 1.05
N VAL A 48 -8.35 3.97 1.72
CA VAL A 48 -6.97 3.58 1.44
C VAL A 48 -6.32 3.00 2.68
N GLN A 49 -5.77 1.80 2.54
CA GLN A 49 -4.90 1.22 3.55
C GLN A 49 -3.44 1.51 3.19
N CYS A 50 -2.72 2.15 4.10
CA CYS A 50 -1.28 2.37 4.01
C CYS A 50 -0.50 1.11 4.39
N LYS A 51 0.59 0.86 3.67
CA LYS A 51 1.51 -0.25 3.94
C LYS A 51 2.95 0.18 3.76
N THR A 52 3.81 -0.29 4.65
CA THR A 52 5.25 -0.23 4.41
C THR A 52 5.69 -1.40 3.53
N GLY A 53 6.27 -1.08 2.38
CA GLY A 53 6.95 -2.00 1.48
C GLY A 53 8.32 -2.39 2.03
N SER A 54 8.64 -3.68 1.96
CA SER A 54 9.95 -4.24 2.32
C SER A 54 10.70 -4.68 1.08
N TRP A 55 11.99 -4.37 0.99
CA TRP A 55 12.81 -4.82 -0.14
C TRP A 55 13.15 -6.31 -0.04
N VAL A 56 12.95 -7.04 -1.14
CA VAL A 56 13.24 -8.46 -1.24
C VAL A 56 13.60 -8.80 -2.68
N ASN A 57 14.83 -9.24 -2.93
CA ASN A 57 15.27 -9.79 -4.22
C ASN A 57 14.83 -8.93 -5.42
N GLY A 58 15.07 -7.61 -5.40
CA GLY A 58 14.69 -6.71 -6.49
C GLY A 58 13.20 -6.35 -6.56
N THR A 59 12.46 -6.56 -5.46
CA THR A 59 11.03 -6.24 -5.35
C THR A 59 10.70 -5.46 -4.09
N VAL A 60 9.65 -4.66 -4.16
CA VAL A 60 8.94 -4.13 -3.01
C VAL A 60 7.82 -5.09 -2.64
N ARG A 61 7.91 -5.73 -1.46
CA ARG A 61 6.92 -6.69 -0.93
C ARG A 61 6.13 -6.07 0.21
N PHE A 62 4.81 -6.20 0.14
CA PHE A 62 3.88 -5.78 1.20
C PHE A 62 2.76 -6.81 1.40
N LYS A 63 2.19 -6.83 2.61
CA LYS A 63 1.13 -7.77 3.00
C LYS A 63 -0.25 -7.20 2.67
N LEU A 64 -1.13 -8.08 2.21
CA LEU A 64 -2.53 -7.80 1.85
C LEU A 64 -3.50 -8.18 2.99
N TYR A 65 -2.98 -8.28 4.20
CA TYR A 65 -3.75 -8.60 5.40
C TYR A 65 -3.23 -7.78 6.58
N SER A 66 -4.09 -7.61 7.58
CA SER A 66 -3.69 -7.10 8.88
C SER A 66 -3.55 -8.26 9.86
N PRO A 67 -2.41 -8.41 10.54
CA PRO A 67 -2.29 -9.33 11.67
C PRO A 67 -2.99 -8.71 12.89
N THR A 68 -4.04 -9.35 13.38
CA THR A 68 -4.73 -8.99 14.61
C THR A 68 -4.54 -10.10 15.64
N VAL A 69 -4.40 -9.76 16.91
CA VAL A 69 -4.41 -10.76 17.99
C VAL A 69 -5.83 -10.82 18.55
N THR A 70 -6.48 -11.98 18.43
CA THR A 70 -7.80 -12.25 19.00
C THR A 70 -7.67 -13.46 19.90
N ASP A 71 -8.12 -13.35 21.16
CA ASP A 71 -8.05 -14.42 22.16
C ASP A 71 -6.65 -15.04 22.36
N GLY A 72 -5.60 -14.21 22.20
CA GLY A 72 -4.20 -14.65 22.35
C GLY A 72 -3.63 -15.36 21.12
N GLU A 73 -4.44 -15.57 20.07
CA GLU A 73 -4.00 -16.14 18.81
C GLU A 73 -3.86 -15.05 17.74
N ARG A 74 -2.87 -15.23 16.86
CA ARG A 74 -2.68 -14.35 15.72
C ARG A 74 -3.63 -14.76 14.59
N VAL A 75 -4.51 -13.85 14.23
CA VAL A 75 -5.44 -13.97 13.10
C VAL A 75 -5.00 -12.99 12.02
N ASP A 76 -4.65 -13.52 10.84
CA ASP A 76 -4.32 -12.70 9.68
C ASP A 76 -5.60 -12.51 8.85
N THR A 77 -6.17 -11.30 8.85
CA THR A 77 -7.43 -10.99 8.15
C THR A 77 -7.15 -10.17 6.90
N GLY A 78 -7.43 -10.75 5.72
CA GLY A 78 -7.34 -10.07 4.43
C GLY A 78 -8.33 -8.90 4.31
N TYR A 79 -8.06 -7.98 3.40
CA TYR A 79 -8.98 -6.88 3.08
C TYR A 79 -9.89 -7.26 1.92
N THR A 80 -11.11 -6.74 1.95
CA THR A 80 -12.11 -6.90 0.88
C THR A 80 -12.34 -5.57 0.17
N ALA A 81 -12.84 -5.62 -1.07
CA ALA A 81 -13.24 -4.42 -1.83
C ALA A 81 -14.39 -3.64 -1.17
N ALA A 82 -15.09 -4.24 -0.20
CA ALA A 82 -16.08 -3.55 0.61
C ALA A 82 -15.45 -2.75 1.75
N GLU A 83 -14.18 -2.97 2.10
CA GLU A 83 -13.48 -2.30 3.21
C GLU A 83 -12.47 -1.27 2.71
N VAL A 84 -11.74 -1.59 1.64
CA VAL A 84 -10.62 -0.80 1.12
C VAL A 84 -10.71 -0.80 -0.41
N ASP A 85 -10.46 0.35 -1.03
CA ASP A 85 -10.47 0.51 -2.48
C ASP A 85 -9.05 0.38 -3.08
N ALA A 86 -8.03 0.78 -2.33
CA ALA A 86 -6.63 0.67 -2.73
C ALA A 86 -5.65 0.53 -1.56
N TYR A 87 -4.47 0.02 -1.86
CA TYR A 87 -3.31 0.14 -0.97
C TYR A 87 -2.41 1.28 -1.44
N ALA A 88 -2.04 2.16 -0.52
CA ALA A 88 -0.92 3.08 -0.70
C ALA A 88 0.31 2.48 -0.04
N VAL A 89 1.39 2.28 -0.79
CA VAL A 89 2.57 1.55 -0.32
C VAL A 89 3.80 2.43 -0.39
N TYR A 90 4.44 2.70 0.74
CA TYR A 90 5.74 3.38 0.77
C TYR A 90 6.88 2.38 0.97
N SER A 91 7.90 2.45 0.14
CA SER A 91 9.11 1.63 0.27
C SER A 91 10.32 2.51 0.58
N PRO A 92 10.90 2.40 1.79
CA PRO A 92 12.10 3.15 2.14
C PRO A 92 13.31 2.86 1.24
N GLU A 93 13.44 1.64 0.71
CA GLU A 93 14.58 1.25 -0.12
C GLU A 93 14.60 1.97 -1.48
N THR A 94 13.40 2.21 -2.04
CA THR A 94 13.24 2.86 -3.33
C THR A 94 12.86 4.33 -3.18
N GLU A 95 12.65 4.79 -1.94
CA GLU A 95 12.12 6.10 -1.58
C GLU A 95 10.85 6.51 -2.37
N ALA A 96 10.06 5.51 -2.76
CA ALA A 96 8.92 5.68 -3.67
C ALA A 96 7.61 5.26 -3.01
N ALA A 97 6.53 5.93 -3.44
CA ALA A 97 5.16 5.60 -3.09
C ALA A 97 4.44 4.94 -4.28
N TYR A 98 3.66 3.91 -3.99
CA TYR A 98 2.91 3.14 -4.97
C TYR A 98 1.42 3.15 -4.65
N TRP A 99 0.59 3.23 -5.68
CA TRP A 99 -0.86 3.10 -5.60
C TRP A 99 -1.29 1.79 -6.24
N VAL A 100 -1.92 0.91 -5.45
CA VAL A 100 -2.32 -0.44 -5.90
C VAL A 100 -3.82 -0.63 -5.69
N PRO A 101 -4.64 -0.63 -6.75
CA PRO A 101 -6.07 -0.93 -6.64
C PRO A 101 -6.31 -2.32 -6.05
N ILE A 102 -7.27 -2.46 -5.13
CA ILE A 102 -7.55 -3.77 -4.50
C ILE A 102 -7.98 -4.82 -5.53
N SER A 103 -8.62 -4.39 -6.62
CA SER A 103 -9.06 -5.24 -7.73
C SER A 103 -7.92 -5.92 -8.48
N GLU A 104 -6.69 -5.40 -8.35
CA GLU A 104 -5.49 -5.97 -8.97
C GLU A 104 -4.68 -6.84 -8.00
N THR A 105 -5.17 -6.99 -6.77
CA THR A 105 -4.50 -7.78 -5.72
C THR A 105 -5.09 -9.18 -5.60
N GLY A 106 -4.26 -10.11 -5.10
CA GLY A 106 -4.67 -11.44 -4.69
C GLY A 106 -4.83 -11.54 -3.17
N THR A 107 -4.38 -12.65 -2.59
CA THR A 107 -4.38 -12.87 -1.14
C THR A 107 -2.97 -12.97 -0.58
N GLY A 108 -2.79 -12.64 0.70
CA GLY A 108 -1.53 -12.84 1.42
C GLY A 108 -0.54 -11.69 1.25
N GLU A 109 0.15 -11.63 0.12
CA GLU A 109 1.12 -10.57 -0.16
C GLU A 109 1.22 -10.27 -1.65
N MET A 110 1.70 -9.07 -1.96
CA MET A 110 2.02 -8.66 -3.33
C MET A 110 3.49 -8.21 -3.40
N ARG A 111 4.10 -8.40 -4.57
CA ARG A 111 5.45 -7.96 -4.88
C ARG A 111 5.44 -7.09 -6.13
N LEU A 112 5.96 -5.87 -6.00
CA LEU A 112 6.20 -4.96 -7.11
C LEU A 112 7.66 -5.08 -7.55
N ARG A 113 7.88 -5.49 -8.79
CA ARG A 113 9.20 -5.74 -9.38
C ARG A 113 9.84 -4.43 -9.82
N VAL A 114 11.02 -4.13 -9.28
CA VAL A 114 11.81 -2.92 -9.59
C VAL A 114 12.97 -3.29 -10.51
N GLU A 115 13.74 -4.30 -10.13
CA GLU A 115 14.90 -4.75 -10.90
C GLU A 115 14.52 -5.77 -11.98
N LYS A 116 15.41 -6.02 -12.94
CA LYS A 116 15.18 -7.09 -13.92
C LYS A 116 15.33 -8.45 -13.22
N PRO A 117 14.38 -9.39 -13.39
CA PRO A 117 14.47 -10.71 -12.75
C PRO A 117 15.56 -11.58 -13.40
N GLU A 118 16.21 -12.39 -12.56
CA GLU A 118 17.11 -13.45 -13.00
C GLU A 118 16.65 -14.82 -12.46
N PRO A 119 16.39 -15.82 -13.33
CA PRO A 119 16.39 -15.75 -14.80
C PRO A 119 15.28 -14.85 -15.35
N LYS A 120 15.41 -14.44 -16.62
CA LYS A 120 14.41 -13.58 -17.28
C LYS A 120 13.01 -14.19 -17.20
N ALA A 121 12.07 -13.41 -16.69
CA ALA A 121 10.64 -13.76 -16.68
C ALA A 121 9.85 -12.84 -17.64
N PRO A 122 8.74 -13.31 -18.22
CA PRO A 122 7.90 -12.49 -19.09
C PRO A 122 7.34 -11.28 -18.36
N ARG A 123 7.33 -10.11 -19.03
CA ARG A 123 6.85 -8.85 -18.43
C ARG A 123 5.43 -8.97 -17.88
N SER A 124 4.53 -9.65 -18.60
CA SER A 124 3.11 -9.83 -18.25
C SER A 124 2.84 -10.70 -17.01
N ARG A 125 3.85 -11.36 -16.44
CA ARG A 125 3.72 -12.18 -15.24
C ARG A 125 4.20 -11.46 -13.97
N LEU A 126 4.56 -10.19 -14.09
CA LEU A 126 5.18 -9.41 -13.02
C LEU A 126 4.40 -8.13 -12.84
N ASN A 127 4.13 -7.78 -11.58
CA ASN A 127 3.61 -6.46 -11.24
C ASN A 127 4.80 -5.51 -11.25
N TRP A 128 4.99 -4.71 -12.29
CA TRP A 128 6.14 -3.81 -12.34
C TRP A 128 5.88 -2.61 -11.46
N ALA A 129 6.83 -2.27 -10.59
CA ALA A 129 6.70 -1.13 -9.69
C ALA A 129 6.42 0.20 -10.44
N SER A 130 6.94 0.34 -11.66
CA SER A 130 6.68 1.49 -12.53
C SER A 130 5.20 1.65 -12.93
N GLU A 131 4.43 0.56 -12.96
CA GLU A 131 3.01 0.57 -13.34
C GLU A 131 2.10 0.99 -12.18
N TYR A 132 2.65 1.08 -10.96
CA TYR A 132 1.91 1.41 -9.74
C TYR A 132 2.46 2.66 -9.06
N LEU A 133 3.27 3.50 -9.73
CA LEU A 133 3.79 4.72 -9.11
C LEU A 133 2.61 5.64 -8.74
N LEU A 134 2.57 6.08 -7.48
CA LEU A 134 1.47 6.93 -6.98
C LEU A 134 1.36 8.23 -7.79
N VAL A 135 2.50 8.83 -8.12
CA VAL A 135 2.59 10.07 -8.92
C VAL A 135 2.08 9.90 -10.34
N GLU A 136 2.15 8.71 -10.94
CA GLU A 136 1.64 8.47 -12.29
C GLU A 136 0.11 8.31 -12.30
N ARG A 137 -0.50 8.01 -11.13
CA ARG A 137 -1.95 7.90 -10.98
C ARG A 137 -2.61 9.25 -10.74
N PHE A 138 -1.99 10.13 -9.97
CA PHE A 138 -2.60 11.38 -9.48
C PHE A 138 -1.88 12.66 -9.93
N GLY A 139 -0.70 12.55 -10.55
CA GLY A 139 0.09 13.69 -11.04
C GLY A 139 -0.14 14.03 -12.50
#